data_AF-A0A929TWQ0-F1
#
_entry.id   AF-A0A929TWQ0-F1
#
_cell.length_a   1.000
_cell.length_b   1.000
_cell.length_c   1.000
_cell.angle_alpha   90.00
_cell.angle_beta   90.00
_cell.angle_gamma   90.00
#
_symmetry.space_group_name_H-M   'P 1'
#
loop_
_entity.id
_entity.type
_entity.pdbx_description
1 polymer ?
#
loop_
_entity_poly.entity_id
_entity_poly.type
_entity_poly.pdbx_seq_one_letter_code
_entity_poly.pdbx_strand_id
1 'polypeptide(L)'
;DENKKKRDVDLNDIVSMNMWGLTPKFLDILEEGFPKFLKSMTNELKSEYLLPSVIDEAIKSGKASVEVLKSHDKWFGVTYKEDKELVVNSIRALVDKGVYPEKIFS
;
A
#
# COMPACT_ATOMS: atom_id res chain seq x y z
N ASP A 1 -2.81 -13.86 -4.11
CA ASP A 1 -3.81 -12.78 -3.97
C ASP A 1 -4.10 -12.57 -2.48
N GLU A 2 -4.97 -11.63 -2.14
CA GLU A 2 -5.35 -11.34 -0.74
C GLU A 2 -5.99 -12.55 -0.03
N ASN A 3 -6.36 -13.60 -0.76
CA ASN A 3 -6.91 -14.85 -0.27
C ASN A 3 -5.85 -15.97 -0.16
N LYS A 4 -4.56 -15.63 -0.17
CA LYS A 4 -3.42 -16.59 -0.15
C LYS A 4 -3.41 -17.58 -1.31
N LYS A 5 -4.15 -17.32 -2.38
CA LYS A 5 -4.14 -18.13 -3.60
C LYS A 5 -2.97 -17.70 -4.48
N LYS A 6 -2.16 -18.65 -4.92
CA LYS A 6 -1.10 -18.37 -5.89
C LYS A 6 -1.73 -18.12 -7.25
N ARG A 7 -1.42 -16.97 -7.85
CA ARG A 7 -1.74 -16.64 -9.24
C ARG A 7 -0.47 -16.09 -9.87
N ASP A 8 -0.26 -16.39 -11.15
CA ASP A 8 0.77 -15.71 -11.92
C ASP A 8 0.39 -14.24 -12.07
N VAL A 9 1.37 -13.37 -11.93
CA VAL A 9 1.22 -11.91 -12.03
C VAL A 9 1.88 -11.48 -13.32
N ASP A 10 1.11 -10.88 -14.23
CA ASP A 10 1.66 -10.32 -15.47
C ASP A 10 2.38 -9.00 -15.19
N LEU A 11 3.33 -8.61 -16.04
CA LEU A 11 4.02 -7.32 -15.91
C LEU A 11 3.07 -6.11 -16.03
N ASN A 12 1.89 -6.29 -16.65
CA ASN A 12 0.87 -5.27 -16.78
C ASN A 12 -0.22 -5.34 -15.69
N ASP A 13 -0.11 -6.27 -14.73
CA ASP A 13 -1.07 -6.35 -13.64
C ASP A 13 -0.99 -5.12 -12.74
N ILE A 14 -2.16 -4.61 -12.36
CA ILE A 14 -2.27 -3.51 -11.42
C ILE A 14 -2.07 -4.05 -10.00
N VAL A 15 -1.14 -3.44 -9.28
CA VAL A 15 -0.84 -3.75 -7.87
C VAL A 15 -1.00 -2.50 -7.02
N SER A 16 -1.46 -2.67 -5.78
CA SER A 16 -1.45 -1.58 -4.80
C SER A 16 -0.10 -1.55 -4.09
N MET A 17 0.56 -0.39 -4.13
CA MET A 17 1.79 -0.13 -3.37
C MET A 17 1.49 0.51 -2.00
N ASN A 18 0.27 0.33 -1.51
CA ASN A 18 -0.23 0.84 -0.24
C ASN A 18 -0.25 2.39 -0.12
N MET A 19 -0.46 3.08 -1.24
CA MET A 19 -0.69 4.52 -1.30
C MET A 19 -2.17 4.79 -1.56
N TRP A 20 -2.84 5.42 -0.61
CA TRP A 20 -4.29 5.64 -0.65
C TRP A 20 -4.62 7.11 -0.38
N GLY A 21 -5.43 7.70 -1.26
CA GLY A 21 -6.13 8.96 -0.98
C GLY A 21 -7.50 8.66 -0.42
N LEU A 22 -7.75 8.99 0.85
CA LEU A 22 -8.97 8.63 1.56
C LEU A 22 -9.65 9.89 2.09
N THR A 23 -10.99 9.89 2.08
CA THR A 23 -11.76 10.96 2.74
C THR A 23 -11.87 10.66 4.24
N PRO A 24 -12.05 11.68 5.11
CA PRO A 24 -12.18 11.47 6.56
C PRO A 24 -13.28 10.47 6.94
N LYS A 25 -14.36 10.38 6.16
CA LYS A 25 -15.46 9.42 6.35
C LYS A 25 -15.00 7.96 6.35
N PHE A 26 -13.85 7.66 5.74
CA PHE A 26 -13.28 6.32 5.80
C PHE A 26 -12.83 5.93 7.22
N LEU A 27 -12.48 6.90 8.07
CA LEU A 27 -12.17 6.65 9.48
C LEU A 27 -13.38 6.09 10.22
N ASP A 28 -14.59 6.59 9.93
CA ASP A 28 -15.83 6.05 10.52
C ASP A 28 -16.00 4.55 10.20
N ILE A 29 -15.66 4.14 8.97
CA ILE A 29 -15.72 2.73 8.55
C ILE A 29 -14.71 1.89 9.33
N LEU A 30 -13.50 2.41 9.55
CA LEU A 30 -12.48 1.74 10.35
C LEU A 30 -12.92 1.62 11.81
N GLU A 31 -13.45 2.69 12.40
CA GLU A 31 -13.93 2.70 13.78
C GLU A 31 -15.10 1.72 14.00
N GLU A 32 -16.04 1.62 13.06
CA GLU A 32 -17.14 0.65 13.12
C GLU A 32 -16.66 -0.81 12.95
N GLY A 33 -15.66 -1.02 12.09
CA GLY A 33 -15.13 -2.34 11.75
C GLY A 33 -14.19 -2.90 12.82
N PHE A 34 -13.41 -2.05 13.46
CA PHE A 34 -12.34 -2.46 14.37
C PHE A 34 -12.83 -3.28 15.58
N PRO A 35 -13.92 -2.93 16.30
CA PRO A 35 -14.44 -3.76 17.37
C PRO A 35 -14.94 -5.13 16.91
N LYS A 36 -15.45 -5.24 15.68
CA LYS A 36 -15.89 -6.52 15.09
C LYS A 36 -14.69 -7.40 14.78
N PHE A 37 -13.64 -6.81 14.22
CA PHE A 37 -12.36 -7.48 14.01
C PHE A 37 -11.80 -8.01 15.33
N LEU A 38 -11.74 -7.19 16.38
CA LEU A 38 -11.23 -7.60 17.70
C LEU A 38 -11.99 -8.81 18.26
N LYS A 39 -13.32 -8.85 18.12
CA LYS A 39 -14.16 -9.99 18.55
C LYS A 39 -13.93 -11.26 17.72
N SER A 40 -13.47 -11.13 16.48
CA SER A 40 -13.19 -12.26 15.59
C SER A 40 -11.79 -12.84 15.75
N MET A 41 -10.91 -12.19 16.53
CA MET A 41 -9.54 -12.65 16.73
C MET A 41 -9.52 -13.96 17.50
N THR A 42 -8.92 -14.99 16.88
CA THR A 42 -8.67 -16.29 17.53
C THR A 42 -7.22 -16.42 18.02
N ASN A 43 -6.31 -15.60 17.49
CA ASN A 43 -4.91 -15.53 17.90
C ASN A 43 -4.38 -14.10 17.73
N GLU A 44 -4.26 -13.37 18.82
CA GLU A 44 -3.87 -11.94 18.84
C GLU A 44 -2.48 -11.69 18.22
N LEU A 45 -1.52 -12.60 18.43
CA LEU A 45 -0.12 -12.42 17.98
C LEU A 45 0.05 -12.47 16.45
N LYS A 46 -0.95 -12.90 15.71
CA LYS A 46 -0.92 -13.01 14.23
C LYS A 46 -2.08 -12.30 13.54
N SER A 47 -2.92 -11.61 14.31
CA SER A 47 -4.09 -10.93 13.77
C SER A 47 -3.68 -9.52 13.34
N GLU A 48 -3.92 -9.19 12.07
CA GLU A 48 -3.62 -7.88 11.50
C GLU A 48 -4.90 -7.25 10.94
N TYR A 49 -5.15 -5.99 11.28
CA TYR A 49 -6.26 -5.22 10.73
C TYR A 49 -5.77 -4.45 9.50
N LEU A 50 -5.87 -5.09 8.33
CA LEU A 50 -5.30 -4.59 7.08
C LEU A 50 -6.24 -3.61 6.39
N LEU A 51 -5.75 -2.41 6.08
CA LEU A 51 -6.49 -1.39 5.32
C LEU A 51 -7.01 -1.92 3.96
N PRO A 52 -6.21 -2.66 3.14
CA PRO A 52 -6.71 -3.22 1.89
C PRO A 52 -7.96 -4.08 2.07
N SER A 53 -8.01 -4.89 3.13
CA SER A 53 -9.16 -5.76 3.41
C SER A 53 -10.41 -4.98 3.78
N VAL A 54 -10.27 -3.91 4.56
CA VAL A 54 -11.41 -3.03 4.91
C VAL A 54 -11.93 -2.28 3.69
N ILE A 55 -11.02 -1.79 2.83
CA ILE A 55 -11.37 -1.12 1.58
C ILE A 55 -12.11 -2.08 0.64
N ASP A 56 -11.61 -3.30 0.47
CA ASP A 56 -12.26 -4.34 -0.34
C ASP A 56 -13.67 -4.69 0.19
N GLU A 57 -13.84 -4.82 1.51
CA GLU A 57 -15.16 -5.03 2.12
C GLU A 57 -16.10 -3.83 1.90
N ALA A 58 -15.59 -2.60 2.03
CA ALA A 58 -16.35 -1.38 1.81
C ALA A 58 -16.81 -1.25 0.34
N ILE A 59 -15.97 -1.65 -0.62
CA ILE A 59 -16.33 -1.72 -2.04
C ILE A 59 -17.40 -2.79 -2.26
N LYS A 60 -17.18 -4.03 -1.77
CA LYS A 60 -18.11 -5.16 -1.93
C LYS A 60 -19.49 -4.90 -1.31
N SER A 61 -19.54 -4.16 -0.21
CA SER A 61 -20.77 -3.75 0.47
C SER A 61 -21.42 -2.48 -0.11
N GLY A 62 -20.84 -1.87 -1.14
CA GLY A 62 -21.35 -0.66 -1.78
C GLY A 62 -21.21 0.61 -0.95
N LYS A 63 -20.43 0.58 0.14
CA LYS A 63 -20.20 1.71 1.05
C LYS A 63 -19.11 2.67 0.55
N ALA A 64 -18.24 2.22 -0.35
CA ALA A 64 -17.17 3.01 -0.93
C ALA A 64 -16.95 2.67 -2.41
N SER A 65 -16.41 3.62 -3.15
CA SER A 65 -15.87 3.42 -4.50
C SER A 65 -14.41 3.85 -4.51
N VAL A 66 -13.56 3.09 -5.19
CA VAL A 66 -12.13 3.39 -5.34
C VAL A 66 -11.82 3.68 -6.80
N GLU A 67 -11.12 4.78 -7.04
CA GLU A 67 -10.54 5.10 -8.34
C GLU A 67 -9.05 4.75 -8.32
N VAL A 68 -8.59 4.05 -9.36
CA VAL A 68 -7.18 3.69 -9.52
C VAL A 68 -6.47 4.75 -10.35
N LEU A 69 -5.64 5.56 -9.69
CA LEU A 69 -4.79 6.56 -10.35
C LEU A 69 -3.46 5.93 -10.77
N LYS A 70 -3.17 5.93 -12.08
CA LYS A 70 -1.91 5.43 -12.62
C LYS A 70 -0.83 6.51 -12.51
N SER A 71 0.28 6.21 -11.84
CA SER A 71 1.48 7.04 -11.88
C SER A 71 2.39 6.59 -13.03
N HIS A 72 3.12 7.54 -13.62
CA HIS A 72 4.19 7.27 -14.59
C HIS A 72 5.54 7.00 -13.91
N ASP A 73 5.62 7.18 -12.60
CA ASP A 73 6.84 6.96 -11.83
C ASP A 73 7.06 5.48 -11.53
N LYS A 74 8.34 5.12 -11.45
CA LYS A 74 8.76 3.78 -11.05
C LYS A 74 8.86 3.73 -9.53
N TRP A 75 8.12 2.82 -8.92
CA TRP A 75 8.28 2.52 -7.51
C TRP A 75 9.58 1.73 -7.29
N PHE A 76 10.40 2.17 -6.35
CA PHE A 76 11.58 1.46 -5.87
C PHE A 76 11.61 1.49 -4.34
N GLY A 77 11.94 0.36 -3.73
CA GLY A 77 11.96 0.18 -2.29
C GLY A 77 12.92 -0.94 -1.89
N VAL A 78 13.37 -0.92 -0.64
CA VAL A 78 14.25 -1.96 -0.10
C VAL A 78 13.37 -3.02 0.54
N THR A 79 13.16 -4.14 -0.15
CA THR A 79 12.42 -5.30 0.39
C THR A 79 13.41 -6.30 1.00
N TYR A 80 14.53 -6.50 0.33
CA TYR A 80 15.65 -7.30 0.78
C TYR A 80 16.92 -6.46 0.93
N LYS A 81 17.92 -7.00 1.63
CA LYS A 81 19.17 -6.28 1.90
C LYS A 81 19.91 -5.93 0.60
N GLU A 82 19.79 -6.78 -0.40
CA GLU A 82 20.41 -6.70 -1.71
C GLU A 82 19.83 -5.53 -2.55
N ASP A 83 18.58 -5.15 -2.30
CA ASP A 83 17.92 -4.04 -3.02
C ASP A 83 18.53 -2.67 -2.66
N LYS A 84 19.30 -2.59 -1.57
CA LYS A 84 19.84 -1.33 -1.05
C LYS A 84 20.70 -0.59 -2.07
N GLU A 85 21.60 -1.29 -2.76
CA GLU A 85 22.50 -0.64 -3.73
C GLU A 85 21.72 -0.07 -4.91
N LEU A 86 20.71 -0.80 -5.39
CA LEU A 86 19.83 -0.36 -6.47
C LEU A 86 19.03 0.89 -6.08
N VAL A 87 18.48 0.92 -4.87
CA VAL A 87 17.72 2.08 -4.36
C VAL A 87 18.62 3.31 -4.21
N VAL A 88 19.83 3.15 -3.65
CA VAL A 88 20.80 4.26 -3.51
C VAL A 88 21.18 4.83 -4.88
N ASN A 89 21.48 3.97 -5.86
CA ASN A 89 21.84 4.41 -7.20
C ASN A 89 20.68 5.10 -7.91
N SER A 90 19.44 4.63 -7.70
CA SER A 90 18.23 5.25 -8.26
C SER A 90 18.02 6.66 -7.70
N ILE A 91 18.20 6.86 -6.40
CA ILE A 91 18.10 8.19 -5.77
C ILE A 91 19.22 9.12 -6.26
N ARG A 92 20.47 8.64 -6.32
CA ARG A 92 21.60 9.44 -6.85
C ARG A 92 21.34 9.91 -8.28
N ALA A 93 20.84 9.02 -9.13
CA ALA A 93 20.51 9.39 -10.50
C ALA A 93 19.41 10.48 -10.60
N LEU A 94 18.50 10.57 -9.63
CA LEU A 94 17.50 11.64 -9.57
C LEU A 94 18.11 12.96 -9.09
N VAL A 95 19.05 12.92 -8.14
CA VAL A 95 19.82 14.09 -7.69
C VAL A 95 20.71 14.64 -8.81
N ASP A 96 21.44 13.76 -9.52
CA ASP A 96 22.32 14.15 -10.63
C ASP A 96 21.55 14.77 -11.80
N LYS A 97 20.28 14.37 -11.98
CA LYS A 97 19.35 14.96 -12.96
C LYS A 97 18.71 16.27 -12.49
N GLY A 98 19.00 16.71 -11.26
CA GLY A 98 18.44 17.93 -10.67
C GLY A 98 16.98 17.82 -10.28
N VAL A 99 16.40 16.61 -10.22
CA VAL A 99 14.99 16.42 -9.79
C VAL A 99 14.86 16.70 -8.29
N TYR A 100 15.88 16.35 -7.50
CA TYR A 100 15.93 16.62 -6.07
C TYR A 100 17.27 17.28 -5.68
N PRO A 101 17.29 18.13 -4.64
CA PRO A 101 18.54 18.62 -4.07
C PRO A 101 19.29 17.48 -3.34
N GLU A 102 20.61 17.62 -3.20
CA GLU A 102 21.45 16.65 -2.49
C GLU A 102 21.04 16.49 -1.01
N LYS A 103 20.60 17.59 -0.38
CA LYS A 103 20.03 17.59 0.97
C LYS A 103 18.61 18.12 0.91
N ILE A 104 17.65 17.29 1.28
CA ILE A 104 16.21 17.65 1.30
C ILE A 104 15.87 18.43 2.58
N PHE A 105 16.49 18.08 3.71
CA PHE A 105 16.25 18.72 5.00
C PHE A 105 17.57 19.23 5.59
N SER A 106 17.52 20.37 6.28
CA SER A 106 18.63 21.03 6.95
C SER A 106 18.65 20.75 8.44
#